data_AF-A0A0F9I9W7-F1
#
_entry.id   AF-A0A0F9I9W7-F1
#
_cell.length_a   1.000
_cell.length_b   1.000
_cell.length_c   1.000
_cell.angle_alpha   90.00
_cell.angle_beta   90.00
_cell.angle_gamma   90.00
#
_symmetry.space_group_name_H-M   'P 1'
#
loop_
_entity.id
_entity.type
_entity.pdbx_description
1 polymer ?
#
loop_
_entity_poly.entity_id
_entity_poly.type
_entity_poly.pdbx_seq_one_letter_code
_entity_poly.pdbx_strand_id
1 'polypeptide(L)' 'MTTKYKVWARSFDRKTGVPTASERTEIIDTKTNELFNGAKTIVDVKNAYESFWNELDPMTKDIVFVSQVAVV' A
#
# COMPACT_ATOMS: atom_id res chain seq x y z
N MET A 1 -3.92 -1.18 -22.09
CA MET A 1 -4.35 -2.30 -21.24
C MET A 1 -4.44 -1.75 -19.82
N THR A 2 -5.53 -2.02 -19.10
CA THR A 2 -5.64 -1.62 -17.69
C THR A 2 -5.05 -2.73 -16.85
N THR A 3 -4.01 -2.43 -16.07
CA THR A 3 -3.41 -3.41 -15.16
C THR A 3 -3.97 -3.17 -13.76
N LYS A 4 -4.67 -4.17 -13.23
CA LYS A 4 -5.15 -4.16 -11.86
C LYS A 4 -4.17 -4.90 -10.97
N TYR A 5 -4.07 -4.44 -9.73
CA TYR A 5 -3.22 -5.05 -8.72
C TYR A 5 -4.04 -5.34 -7.47
N LYS A 6 -3.75 -6.46 -6.83
CA LYS A 6 -4.23 -6.79 -5.49
C LYS A 6 -3.11 -6.53 -4.51
N VAL A 7 -3.38 -5.69 -3.52
CA VAL A 7 -2.43 -5.27 -2.48
C VAL A 7 -2.88 -5.86 -1.15
N TRP A 8 -1.94 -6.45 -0.41
CA TRP A 8 -2.13 -6.88 0.96
C TRP A 8 -1.28 -5.98 1.85
N ALA A 9 -1.92 -5.29 2.79
CA ALA A 9 -1.26 -4.31 3.65
C ALA A 9 -1.74 -4.42 5.09
N ARG A 10 -0.85 -4.10 6.02
CA ARG A 10 -1.12 -4.12 7.46
C ARG A 10 -0.42 -2.94 8.14
N SER A 11 -1.03 -2.42 9.20
CA SER A 11 -0.41 -1.41 10.05
C SER A 11 0.32 -2.04 11.23
N PHE A 12 1.43 -1.42 11.61
CA PHE A 12 2.30 -1.81 12.72
C PHE A 12 2.62 -0.58 13.57
N ASP A 13 2.84 -0.76 14.86
CA ASP A 13 3.36 0.30 15.72
C ASP A 13 4.84 0.56 15.37
N ARG A 14 5.19 1.82 15.08
CA ARG A 14 6.52 2.23 14.61
C ARG A 14 7.65 1.89 15.57
N LYS A 15 7.37 1.83 16.88
CA LYS A 15 8.40 1.62 17.91
C LYS A 15 8.59 0.15 18.24
N THR A 16 7.50 -0.59 18.30
CA THR A 16 7.49 -1.99 18.77
C THR A 16 7.42 -3.00 17.65
N GLY A 17 7.02 -2.60 16.44
CA GLY A 17 6.77 -3.49 15.31
C GLY A 17 5.56 -4.41 15.52
N VAL A 18 4.75 -4.17 16.55
CA VAL A 18 3.56 -4.97 16.83
C VAL A 18 2.44 -4.59 15.86
N PRO A 19 1.74 -5.56 15.24
CA PRO A 19 0.55 -5.28 14.43
C PRO A 19 -0.48 -4.46 15.19
N THR A 20 -0.94 -3.34 14.62
CA THR A 20 -2.01 -2.51 15.20
C THR A 20 -3.36 -2.77 14.55
N ALA A 21 -3.39 -3.42 13.39
CA ALA A 21 -4.59 -3.89 12.74
C ALA A 21 -4.37 -5.24 12.03
N SER A 22 -5.48 -5.90 11.67
CA SER A 22 -5.45 -7.05 10.77
C SER A 22 -4.99 -6.66 9.36
N GLU A 23 -4.45 -7.62 8.61
CA GLU A 23 -4.15 -7.38 7.20
C GLU A 23 -5.43 -7.11 6.41
N ARG A 24 -5.34 -6.14 5.51
CA ARG A 24 -6.40 -5.77 4.59
C ARG A 24 -5.94 -6.02 3.17
N THR A 25 -6.91 -6.29 2.32
CA THR A 25 -6.68 -6.53 0.90
C THR A 25 -7.46 -5.51 0.08
N GLU A 26 -6.80 -4.91 -0.90
CA GLU A 26 -7.38 -3.87 -1.75
C GLU A 26 -7.09 -4.15 -3.23
N ILE A 27 -8.05 -3.85 -4.10
CA ILE A 27 -7.87 -3.91 -5.56
C ILE A 27 -7.61 -2.51 -6.07
N ILE A 28 -6.43 -2.31 -6.63
CA ILE A 28 -5.97 -1.06 -7.20
C ILE A 28 -6.07 -1.13 -8.73
N ASP A 29 -6.76 -0.15 -9.31
CA ASP A 29 -6.78 0.09 -10.75
C ASP A 29 -5.87 1.28 -11.08
N THR A 30 -4.72 1.01 -11.70
CA THR A 30 -3.71 2.03 -12.04
C THR A 30 -4.18 3.04 -13.07
N LYS A 31 -5.29 2.78 -13.78
CA LYS A 31 -5.85 3.71 -14.75
C LYS A 31 -6.80 4.71 -14.11
N THR A 32 -7.54 4.30 -13.08
CA THR A 32 -8.57 5.14 -12.46
C THR A 32 -8.13 5.73 -11.12
N ASN A 33 -7.16 5.13 -10.44
CA ASN A 33 -6.63 5.64 -9.20
C ASN A 33 -5.40 6.52 -9.47
N GLU A 34 -5.57 7.83 -9.33
CA GLU A 34 -4.53 8.83 -9.61
C GLU A 34 -3.25 8.63 -8.79
N LEU A 35 -3.37 8.04 -7.59
CA LEU A 35 -2.26 7.73 -6.71
C LEU A 35 -1.27 6.73 -7.32
N PHE A 36 -1.78 5.86 -8.20
CA PHE A 36 -1.00 4.85 -8.88
C PHE A 36 -0.83 5.16 -10.37
N ASN A 37 -1.11 6.40 -10.79
CA ASN A 37 -0.95 6.82 -12.17
C ASN A 37 0.54 6.70 -12.56
N GLY A 38 0.81 5.91 -13.60
CA GLY A 38 2.17 5.64 -14.06
C GLY A 38 2.88 4.47 -13.37
N ALA A 39 2.25 3.79 -12.41
CA ALA A 39 2.78 2.53 -11.86
C ALA A 39 2.77 1.44 -12.94
N LYS A 40 3.92 0.82 -13.21
CA LYS A 40 4.09 -0.21 -14.25
C LYS A 40 4.40 -1.58 -13.68
N THR A 41 4.90 -1.62 -12.45
CA THR A 41 5.38 -2.82 -11.78
C THR A 41 4.69 -2.99 -10.42
N ILE A 42 4.74 -4.22 -9.89
CA ILE A 42 4.28 -4.50 -8.53
C ILE A 42 5.05 -3.68 -7.47
N VAL A 43 6.30 -3.31 -7.76
CA VAL A 43 7.15 -2.51 -6.87
C VAL A 43 6.68 -1.06 -6.84
N ASP A 44 6.30 -0.50 -7.99
CA ASP A 44 5.75 0.86 -8.06
C ASP A 44 4.47 0.98 -7.23
N VAL A 45 3.57 0.00 -7.36
CA VAL A 45 2.32 -0.06 -6.59
C VAL A 45 2.61 -0.20 -5.10
N LYS A 46 3.53 -1.08 -4.72
CA LYS A 46 3.95 -1.23 -3.32
C LYS A 46 4.43 0.11 -2.75
N ASN A 47 5.39 0.75 -3.43
CA ASN A 47 6.02 1.98 -2.95
C ASN A 47 5.01 3.13 -2.87
N ALA A 48 4.15 3.29 -3.88
CA ALA A 48 3.11 4.33 -3.87
C ALA A 48 2.11 4.12 -2.73
N TYR A 49 1.68 2.87 -2.48
CA TYR A 49 0.75 2.54 -1.39
C TYR A 49 1.35 2.86 -0.02
N GLU A 50 2.56 2.39 0.26
CA GLU A 50 3.24 2.63 1.53
C GLU A 50 3.56 4.12 1.72
N SER A 51 4.06 4.80 0.68
CA SER A 51 4.41 6.23 0.76
C SER A 51 3.16 7.05 1.08
N PHE A 52 2.06 6.85 0.36
CA PHE A 52 0.82 7.59 0.62
C PHE A 52 0.36 7.47 2.08
N TRP A 53 0.20 6.25 2.59
CA TRP A 53 -0.30 6.06 3.94
C TRP A 53 0.66 6.58 5.00
N ASN A 54 1.97 6.43 4.79
CA ASN A 54 2.98 6.81 5.77
C ASN A 54 3.32 8.31 5.73
N GLU A 55 3.04 8.99 4.62
CA GLU A 55 3.21 10.44 4.44
C GLU A 55 1.94 11.23 4.74
N LEU A 56 0.75 10.60 4.69
CA LEU A 56 -0.52 11.24 5.02
C LEU A 56 -0.53 11.80 6.45
N ASP A 57 0.03 11.05 7.39
CA ASP A 57 0.32 11.52 8.75
C ASP A 57 1.67 10.94 9.23
N PRO A 58 2.78 11.68 9.06
CA PRO A 58 4.09 11.18 9.43
C PRO A 58 4.30 11.09 10.96
N MET A 59 3.42 11.71 11.75
CA MET A 59 3.48 11.72 13.21
C MET A 59 2.65 10.59 13.84
N THR A 60 1.87 9.85 13.02
CA THR A 60 1.11 8.71 13.54
C THR A 60 2.04 7.66 14.15
N LYS A 61 1.58 7.03 15.23
CA LYS A 61 2.27 5.89 15.85
C LYS A 61 2.33 4.67 14.92
N ASP A 62 1.44 4.63 13.94
CA ASP A 62 1.29 3.51 13.02
C ASP A 62 2.15 3.69 11.77
N ILE A 63 2.59 2.58 11.19
CA ILE A 63 3.23 2.52 9.87
C ILE A 63 2.58 1.40 9.07
N VAL A 64 2.25 1.70 7.82
CA VAL A 64 1.68 0.73 6.88
C VAL A 64 2.79 0.03 6.14
N PHE A 65 2.70 -1.30 6.07
CA PHE A 65 3.57 -2.16 5.29
C PHE A 65 2.74 -3.06 4.38
N VAL A 66 3.18 -3.19 3.13
CA VAL A 66 2.60 -4.04 2.11
C VAL A 66 3.34 -5.37 2.10
N SER A 67 2.64 -6.44 2.48
CA SER A 67 3.17 -7.81 2.55
C SER A 67 3.21 -8.48 1.18
N GLN A 68 2.28 -8.17 0.29
CA GLN A 68 2.18 -8.76 -1.04
C GLN A 68 1.53 -7.80 -2.04
N VAL A 69 1.95 -7.90 -3.31
CA VAL A 69 1.27 -7.31 -4.46
C VAL A 69 1.19 -8.37 -5.57
N ALA A 70 0.03 -8.51 -6.20
CA ALA A 70 -0.18 -9.43 -7.32
C ALA A 70 -0.94 -8.74 -8.46
N VAL A 71 -0.59 -9.06 -9.71
CA VAL A 71 -1.37 -8.63 -10.89
C VAL A 71 -2.68 -9.43 -10.94
N VAL A 72 -3.78 -8.76 -11.29
CA VAL A 72 -5.13 -9.32 -11.43
C VAL A 72 -5.60 -9.22 -12.87
#